data_AF-A0A142L4L5-F1
#
_entry.id   AF-A0A142L4L5-F1
#
_cell.length_a   1.000
_cell.length_b   1.000
_cell.length_c   1.000
_cell.angle_alpha   90.00
_cell.angle_beta   90.00
_cell.angle_gamma   90.00
#
_symmetry.space_group_name_H-M   'P 1'
#
loop_
_entity.id
_entity.type
_entity.pdbx_description
1 polymer ?
#
loop_
_entity_poly.entity_id
_entity_poly.type
_entity_poly.pdbx_seq_one_letter_code
_entity_poly.pdbx_strand_id
1 'polypeptide(L)'
;MKNAEESTANEKSHNAGRDCMSCHHDNSNEASEKWWYVAGTVFDDNKKVAESSGAIELWTQPNRSGELLRKITIDKSGNFYTAKIVDFKGGFYPVYVGNNGKVKEMSTQTSNGSCSSCHGVTKEVIEVD
;
A
#
# COMPACT_ATOMS: atom_id res chain seq x y z
N MET A 1 -5.48 8.41 -18.83
CA MET A 1 -4.02 8.44 -18.68
C MET A 1 -3.45 7.18 -19.31
N LYS A 2 -2.59 7.29 -20.34
CA LYS A 2 -1.90 6.12 -20.91
C LYS A 2 -0.84 5.69 -19.88
N ASN A 3 -1.06 4.52 -19.29
CA ASN A 3 -0.20 3.83 -18.31
C ASN A 3 -0.09 4.53 -16.95
N ALA A 4 -1.13 4.38 -16.11
CA ALA A 4 -1.04 4.76 -14.71
C ALA A 4 0.05 3.96 -13.98
N GLU A 5 0.95 4.68 -13.30
CA GLU A 5 2.12 4.15 -12.59
C GLU A 5 1.72 3.33 -11.36
N GLU A 6 2.55 2.35 -11.03
CA GLU A 6 2.37 1.47 -9.88
C GLU A 6 3.73 0.87 -9.50
N SER A 7 3.94 0.64 -8.22
CA SER A 7 5.14 0.00 -7.71
C SER A 7 5.35 -1.43 -8.24
N THR A 8 6.61 -1.81 -8.40
CA THR A 8 7.11 -3.04 -9.00
C THR A 8 8.29 -3.56 -8.19
N ALA A 9 8.53 -4.87 -8.24
CA ALA A 9 9.60 -5.51 -7.47
C ALA A 9 11.03 -5.07 -7.86
N ASN A 10 11.19 -4.34 -8.97
CA ASN A 10 12.51 -3.95 -9.48
C ASN A 10 12.88 -2.50 -9.18
N GLU A 11 11.94 -1.66 -8.79
CA GLU A 11 12.17 -0.25 -8.50
C GLU A 11 12.49 0.02 -7.02
N LYS A 12 12.92 1.26 -6.76
CA LYS A 12 13.17 1.81 -5.43
C LYS A 12 12.55 3.20 -5.36
N SER A 13 11.45 3.34 -4.65
CA SER A 13 10.93 4.65 -4.28
C SER A 13 11.62 5.19 -3.02
N HIS A 14 11.29 6.42 -2.65
CA HIS A 14 11.89 7.13 -1.52
C HIS A 14 11.00 7.11 -0.27
N ASN A 15 11.59 7.55 0.86
CA ASN A 15 10.84 7.93 2.07
C ASN A 15 9.96 6.81 2.64
N ALA A 16 10.49 5.58 2.71
CA ALA A 16 9.83 4.47 3.40
C ALA A 16 9.39 4.87 4.82
N GLY A 17 8.14 4.57 5.16
CA GLY A 17 7.48 4.92 6.41
C GLY A 17 6.77 6.28 6.40
N ARG A 18 7.07 7.18 5.46
CA ARG A 18 6.34 8.44 5.32
C ARG A 18 5.06 8.23 4.51
N ASP A 19 4.01 8.98 4.84
CA ASP A 19 2.81 9.04 4.01
C ASP A 19 3.11 9.62 2.63
N CYS A 20 3.10 8.74 1.61
CA CYS A 20 3.31 9.13 0.22
C CYS A 20 2.25 10.14 -0.25
N MET A 21 1.01 9.97 0.21
CA MET A 21 -0.11 10.83 -0.17
C MET A 21 -0.04 12.20 0.52
N SER A 22 0.86 12.42 1.49
CA SER A 22 1.14 13.78 2.00
C SER A 22 1.73 14.71 0.92
N CYS A 23 2.38 14.16 -0.10
CA CYS A 23 2.86 14.90 -1.27
C CYS A 23 2.08 14.54 -2.56
N HIS A 24 1.69 13.28 -2.72
CA HIS A 24 1.06 12.74 -3.94
C HIS A 24 -0.47 12.66 -3.86
N HIS A 25 -1.14 13.76 -3.47
CA HIS A 25 -2.61 13.84 -3.37
C HIS A 25 -3.26 14.83 -4.34
N ASP A 26 -2.50 15.79 -4.88
CA ASP A 26 -3.01 16.80 -5.79
C ASP A 26 -1.92 17.30 -6.76
N ASN A 27 -2.25 18.30 -7.57
CA ASN A 27 -1.34 18.88 -8.56
C ASN A 27 -0.63 20.16 -8.10
N SER A 28 -0.54 20.42 -6.79
CA SER A 28 -0.07 21.72 -6.26
C SER A 28 1.44 21.79 -5.93
N ASN A 29 2.19 20.69 -5.99
CA ASN A 29 3.60 20.62 -5.56
C ASN A 29 4.49 19.80 -6.52
N GLU A 30 5.80 19.65 -6.26
CA GLU A 30 6.74 18.94 -7.15
C GLU A 30 6.43 17.45 -7.36
N ALA A 31 5.65 16.83 -6.47
CA ALA A 31 5.16 15.45 -6.61
C ALA A 31 3.89 15.35 -7.50
N SER A 32 3.39 16.49 -8.01
CA SER A 32 2.12 16.70 -8.73
C SER A 32 1.91 15.91 -10.02
N GLU A 33 2.98 15.38 -10.63
CA GLU A 33 2.84 14.60 -11.85
C GLU A 33 2.13 13.26 -11.61
N LYS A 34 2.07 12.79 -10.35
CA LYS A 34 1.60 11.45 -9.99
C LYS A 34 0.77 11.46 -8.71
N TRP A 35 -0.48 11.00 -8.80
CA TRP A 35 -1.38 10.85 -7.66
C TRP A 35 -1.53 9.38 -7.30
N TRP A 36 -1.50 9.08 -6.01
CA TRP A 36 -1.72 7.71 -5.53
C TRP A 36 -3.14 7.54 -5.03
N TYR A 37 -3.80 6.47 -5.48
CA TYR A 37 -5.07 6.02 -4.90
C TYR A 37 -4.83 5.17 -3.66
N VAL A 38 -3.74 4.40 -3.65
CA VAL A 38 -3.28 3.61 -2.52
C VAL A 38 -1.78 3.74 -2.41
N ALA A 39 -1.27 3.95 -1.19
CA ALA A 39 0.15 3.92 -0.90
C ALA A 39 0.45 3.58 0.56
N GLY A 40 1.61 2.98 0.81
CA GLY A 40 2.12 2.73 2.16
C GLY A 40 3.47 2.03 2.16
N THR A 41 3.92 1.65 3.36
CA THR A 41 5.20 0.94 3.57
C THR A 41 4.99 -0.25 4.46
N VAL A 42 5.56 -1.39 4.07
CA VAL A 42 5.56 -2.63 4.86
C VAL A 42 6.91 -2.80 5.54
N PHE A 43 6.91 -3.23 6.80
CA PHE A 43 8.07 -3.49 7.62
C PHE A 43 8.10 -4.96 8.08
N ASP A 44 9.31 -5.43 8.39
CA ASP A 44 9.57 -6.76 8.95
C ASP A 44 8.91 -6.93 10.33
N ASP A 45 8.87 -8.17 10.82
CA ASP A 45 8.31 -8.54 12.14
C ASP A 45 8.94 -7.73 13.30
N ASN A 46 10.16 -7.20 13.10
CA ASN A 46 10.86 -6.39 14.10
C ASN A 46 10.61 -4.88 13.95
N LYS A 47 9.81 -4.46 12.97
CA LYS A 47 9.46 -3.06 12.64
C LYS A 47 10.68 -2.19 12.32
N LYS A 48 11.81 -2.80 11.96
CA LYS A 48 13.11 -2.11 11.80
C LYS A 48 13.55 -2.04 10.36
N VAL A 49 13.16 -3.00 9.54
CA VAL A 49 13.59 -3.11 8.15
C VAL A 49 12.34 -3.12 7.27
N ALA A 50 12.35 -2.32 6.20
CA ALA A 50 11.24 -2.34 5.25
C ALA A 50 11.26 -3.65 4.43
N GLU A 51 10.10 -4.26 4.23
CA GLU A 51 9.95 -5.51 3.50
C GLU A 51 10.14 -5.29 2.01
N SER A 52 11.28 -5.72 1.45
CA SER A 52 11.65 -5.42 0.06
C SER A 52 10.96 -6.29 -1.01
N SER A 53 9.91 -7.03 -0.63
CA SER A 53 9.19 -7.93 -1.55
C SER A 53 7.78 -8.28 -1.06
N GLY A 54 6.99 -8.91 -1.94
CA GLY A 54 5.60 -9.28 -1.66
C GLY A 54 4.62 -8.34 -2.33
N ALA A 55 3.37 -8.35 -1.85
CA ALA A 55 2.31 -7.52 -2.40
C ALA A 55 1.27 -7.16 -1.35
N ILE A 56 0.53 -6.07 -1.61
CA ILE A 56 -0.72 -5.74 -0.93
C ILE A 56 -1.89 -6.08 -1.86
N GLU A 57 -2.79 -6.91 -1.39
CA GLU A 57 -4.07 -7.23 -2.03
C GLU A 57 -5.20 -6.45 -1.35
N LEU A 58 -6.12 -5.91 -2.14
CA LEU A 58 -7.28 -5.15 -1.66
C LEU A 58 -8.56 -5.93 -1.95
N TRP A 59 -9.19 -6.45 -0.90
CA TRP A 59 -10.37 -7.31 -1.02
C TRP A 59 -11.64 -6.58 -0.60
N THR A 60 -12.77 -6.88 -1.23
CA THR A 60 -14.07 -6.28 -0.87
C THR A 60 -14.68 -6.88 0.40
N GLN A 61 -14.19 -8.03 0.87
CA GLN A 61 -14.64 -8.72 2.07
C GLN A 61 -13.42 -9.24 2.89
N PRO A 62 -13.57 -9.50 4.21
CA PRO A 62 -12.47 -9.98 5.04
C PRO A 62 -11.97 -11.38 4.63
N ASN A 63 -10.79 -11.78 5.11
CA ASN A 63 -10.20 -13.10 4.86
C ASN A 63 -9.99 -13.44 3.38
N ARG A 64 -9.53 -12.45 2.59
CA ARG A 64 -9.28 -12.56 1.14
C ARG A 64 -10.49 -13.11 0.37
N SER A 65 -11.68 -12.65 0.71
CA SER A 65 -12.93 -13.08 0.10
C SER A 65 -13.59 -11.96 -0.70
N GLY A 66 -14.65 -12.30 -1.46
CA GLY A 66 -15.28 -11.39 -2.40
C GLY A 66 -14.42 -11.13 -3.64
N GLU A 67 -14.50 -9.91 -4.17
CA GLU A 67 -13.70 -9.44 -5.30
C GLU A 67 -12.34 -8.88 -4.84
N LEU A 68 -11.28 -9.24 -5.57
CA LEU A 68 -9.97 -8.62 -5.50
C LEU A 68 -9.95 -7.35 -6.36
N LEU A 69 -9.97 -6.18 -5.73
CA LEU A 69 -9.96 -4.88 -6.41
C LEU A 69 -8.59 -4.58 -7.05
N ARG A 70 -7.52 -4.92 -6.33
CA ARG A 70 -6.15 -4.62 -6.76
C ARG A 70 -5.14 -5.51 -6.05
N LYS A 71 -4.07 -5.86 -6.76
CA LYS A 71 -2.82 -6.37 -6.19
C LYS A 71 -1.69 -5.41 -6.55
N ILE A 72 -1.02 -4.88 -5.54
CA ILE A 72 0.03 -3.86 -5.66
C ILE A 72 1.33 -4.49 -5.18
N THR A 73 2.36 -4.50 -6.03
CA THR A 73 3.64 -5.11 -5.67
C THR A 73 4.42 -4.20 -4.74
N ILE A 74 5.10 -4.76 -3.74
CA ILE A 74 6.00 -4.01 -2.87
C ILE A 74 7.35 -3.84 -3.58
N ASP A 75 7.87 -2.62 -3.58
CA ASP A 75 9.16 -2.28 -4.19
C ASP A 75 10.35 -2.61 -3.26
N LYS A 76 11.58 -2.38 -3.74
CA LYS A 76 12.80 -2.71 -2.97
C LYS A 76 13.04 -1.79 -1.77
N SER A 77 12.28 -0.70 -1.63
CA SER A 77 12.30 0.19 -0.46
C SER A 77 11.21 -0.19 0.55
N GLY A 78 10.41 -1.21 0.26
CA GLY A 78 9.27 -1.67 1.05
C GLY A 78 8.01 -0.83 0.89
N ASN A 79 7.98 0.05 -0.10
CA ASN A 79 6.81 0.85 -0.41
C ASN A 79 5.92 0.14 -1.43
N PHE A 80 4.63 0.42 -1.35
CA PHE A 80 3.66 0.11 -2.39
C PHE A 80 2.90 1.38 -2.75
N TYR A 81 2.60 1.59 -4.03
CA TYR A 81 1.78 2.71 -4.49
C TYR A 81 1.13 2.41 -5.84
N THR A 82 -0.02 3.01 -6.10
CA THR A 82 -0.68 2.90 -7.41
C THR A 82 -1.42 4.17 -7.79
N ALA A 83 -1.21 4.64 -9.01
CA ALA A 83 -2.01 5.66 -9.69
C ALA A 83 -3.16 5.03 -10.50
N LYS A 84 -3.27 3.70 -10.53
CA LYS A 84 -4.38 3.04 -11.21
C LYS A 84 -5.63 3.25 -10.37
N ILE A 85 -6.73 3.59 -11.04
CA ILE A 85 -8.01 3.86 -10.37
C ILE A 85 -8.44 2.59 -9.62
N VAL A 86 -8.80 2.76 -8.35
CA VAL A 86 -9.40 1.73 -7.51
C VAL A 86 -10.77 2.25 -7.05
N ASP A 87 -11.84 1.47 -7.25
CA ASP A 87 -13.18 1.86 -6.79
C ASP A 87 -13.35 1.48 -5.31
N PHE A 88 -13.35 2.50 -4.42
CA PHE A 88 -13.53 2.31 -2.98
C PHE A 88 -14.99 2.41 -2.51
N LYS A 89 -15.99 2.50 -3.39
CA LYS A 89 -17.40 2.74 -2.98
C LYS A 89 -17.91 1.77 -1.91
N GLY A 90 -17.45 0.52 -1.93
CA GLY A 90 -17.81 -0.49 -0.94
C GLY A 90 -16.85 -0.63 0.23
N GLY A 91 -15.74 0.12 0.26
CA GLY A 91 -14.59 -0.12 1.13
C GLY A 91 -13.76 -1.35 0.72
N PHE A 92 -12.65 -1.58 1.40
CA PHE A 92 -11.75 -2.69 1.16
C PHE A 92 -11.03 -3.15 2.44
N TYR A 93 -10.50 -4.37 2.38
CA TYR A 93 -9.72 -5.04 3.41
C TYR A 93 -8.31 -5.29 2.85
N PRO A 94 -7.31 -4.50 3.26
CA PRO A 94 -5.92 -4.73 2.89
C PRO A 94 -5.40 -6.06 3.42
N VAL A 95 -4.63 -6.75 2.58
CA VAL A 95 -3.94 -7.98 2.93
C VAL A 95 -2.52 -7.94 2.41
N TYR A 96 -1.55 -8.10 3.30
CA TYR A 96 -0.18 -8.39 2.91
C TYR A 96 -0.03 -9.86 2.50
N VAL A 97 0.66 -10.07 1.38
CA VAL A 97 1.03 -11.39 0.88
C VAL A 97 2.54 -11.40 0.61
N GLY A 98 3.27 -12.09 1.47
CA GLY A 98 4.71 -12.26 1.37
C GLY A 98 5.11 -13.38 0.40
N ASN A 99 6.29 -13.24 -0.21
CA ASN A 99 6.84 -14.26 -1.11
C ASN A 99 7.22 -15.56 -0.37
N ASN A 100 7.40 -15.49 0.94
CA ASN A 100 7.63 -16.63 1.84
C ASN A 100 6.33 -17.36 2.24
N GLY A 101 5.18 -16.95 1.71
CA GLY A 101 3.87 -17.52 2.05
C GLY A 101 3.22 -16.92 3.31
N LYS A 102 3.88 -15.97 3.99
CA LYS A 102 3.25 -15.21 5.08
C LYS A 102 2.09 -14.38 4.54
N VAL A 103 1.00 -14.33 5.31
CA VAL A 103 -0.18 -13.53 5.00
C VAL A 103 -0.62 -12.80 6.26
N LYS A 104 -0.83 -11.49 6.15
CA LYS A 104 -1.35 -10.66 7.25
C LYS A 104 -2.54 -9.85 6.74
N GLU A 105 -3.63 -9.90 7.48
CA GLU A 105 -4.89 -9.32 7.05
C GLU A 105 -5.32 -8.21 8.00
N MET A 106 -5.83 -7.12 7.43
CA MET A 106 -6.50 -6.09 8.21
C MET A 106 -7.96 -6.52 8.44
N SER A 107 -8.35 -6.71 9.70
CA SER A 107 -9.70 -7.16 10.07
C SER A 107 -10.78 -6.08 9.95
N THR A 108 -10.38 -4.82 9.82
CA THR A 108 -11.27 -3.66 9.73
C THR A 108 -11.30 -3.14 8.31
N GLN A 109 -12.51 -2.86 7.82
CA GLN A 109 -12.70 -2.25 6.51
C GLN A 109 -12.20 -0.81 6.50
N THR A 110 -11.64 -0.37 5.37
CA THR A 110 -11.24 1.02 5.14
C THR A 110 -11.64 1.46 3.73
N SER A 111 -11.80 2.77 3.55
CA SER A 111 -11.84 3.42 2.23
C SER A 111 -10.68 4.40 2.05
N ASN A 112 -9.76 4.46 3.02
CA ASN A 112 -8.58 5.30 2.99
C ASN A 112 -7.40 4.53 2.39
N GLY A 113 -6.94 4.97 1.21
CA GLY A 113 -5.78 4.40 0.53
C GLY A 113 -4.42 4.93 1.01
N SER A 114 -4.38 5.98 1.82
CA SER A 114 -3.15 6.45 2.47
C SER A 114 -2.88 5.59 3.71
N CYS A 115 -2.26 4.43 3.53
CA CYS A 115 -2.11 3.46 4.62
C CYS A 115 -1.19 4.00 5.73
N SER A 116 -0.13 4.72 5.36
CA SER A 116 0.80 5.36 6.31
C SER A 116 0.23 6.61 7.01
N SER A 117 -0.98 7.08 6.68
CA SER A 117 -1.68 8.09 7.51
C SER A 117 -2.15 7.54 8.85
N CYS A 118 -2.37 6.22 8.93
CA CYS A 118 -2.73 5.52 10.16
C CYS A 118 -1.54 4.74 10.72
N HIS A 119 -0.90 3.92 9.88
CA HIS A 119 0.18 3.02 10.27
C HIS A 119 1.50 3.79 10.43
N GLY A 120 2.10 3.71 11.62
CA GLY A 120 3.25 4.53 12.03
C GLY A 120 2.88 5.88 12.68
N VAL A 121 1.57 6.16 12.85
CA VAL A 121 1.07 7.40 13.47
C VAL A 121 0.13 7.10 14.64
N THR A 122 -1.01 6.49 14.37
CA THR A 122 -2.04 6.11 15.37
C THR A 122 -2.20 4.61 15.53
N LYS A 123 -1.61 3.85 14.60
CA LYS A 123 -1.49 2.40 14.59
C LYS A 123 -0.03 2.03 14.45
N GLU A 124 0.32 0.80 14.83
CA GLU A 124 1.61 0.21 14.49
C GLU A 124 1.84 0.25 12.98
N VAL A 125 3.11 0.20 12.55
CA VAL A 125 3.45 0.10 11.14
C VAL A 125 2.80 -1.14 10.50
N ILE A 126 2.68 -1.16 9.16
CA ILE A 126 2.21 -2.35 8.47
C ILE A 126 3.32 -3.40 8.59
N GLU A 127 3.12 -4.37 9.47
CA GLU A 127 4.13 -5.37 9.81
C GLU A 127 3.73 -6.77 9.35
N VAL A 128 4.74 -7.62 9.17
CA VAL A 128 4.59 -8.96 8.58
C VAL A 128 4.85 -10.11 9.55
N ASP A 129 4.45 -9.97 10.83
CA ASP A 129 4.60 -11.03 11.87
C ASP A 129 4.51 -12.47 11.34
#